data_AF-A0A3M2E0R0-F1
#
_entry.id   AF-A0A3M2E0R0-F1
#
_cell.length_a   1.000
_cell.length_b   1.000
_cell.length_c   1.000
_cell.angle_alpha   90.00
_cell.angle_beta   90.00
_cell.angle_gamma   90.00
#
_symmetry.space_group_name_H-M   'P 1'
#
loop_
_entity.id
_entity.type
_entity.pdbx_description
1 polymer ?
#
loop_
_entity_poly.entity_id
_entity_poly.type
_entity_poly.pdbx_seq_one_letter_code
_entity_poly.pdbx_strand_id
1 'polypeptide(L)'
;MGWLYRFEDSGFDLARQHPILARIFLEAVPSMPKLLCRAVGEHHEHPNGIGEPQGLTFQQLSQPGCALATANDIYRFLFEEALYSRLSALRSVMALRAPAEVRPWYQRLLRSWGNVDDDDKPGLVFDTSSDFFLRLLALRDKLCHWKRSRQRLYELFVEEGPGYRSALWQRIAHYVHKFWFADATTGVLSEPMHRWIQYVQQNKLSEAEKEMEELWGLLVEMNRWHDVIDSDIASMCHDPEPHSEIDEKLKQCLHQLVELS
;
A
#
# COMPACT_ATOMS: atom_id res chain seq x y z
N MET A 1 -6.32 -14.30 -26.21
CA MET A 1 -5.77 -15.37 -25.35
C MET A 1 -5.14 -14.71 -24.14
N GLY A 2 -5.90 -14.56 -23.05
CA GLY A 2 -5.43 -13.97 -21.81
C GLY A 2 -4.85 -15.07 -20.92
N TRP A 3 -3.58 -14.95 -20.58
CA TRP A 3 -2.92 -15.79 -19.58
C TRP A 3 -3.31 -15.30 -18.19
N LEU A 4 -4.53 -15.63 -17.75
CA LEU A 4 -4.95 -15.47 -16.36
C LEU A 4 -5.00 -16.87 -15.75
N TYR A 5 -3.83 -17.37 -15.35
CA TYR A 5 -3.77 -18.51 -14.44
C TYR A 5 -4.26 -18.02 -13.07
N ARG A 6 -5.43 -18.49 -12.64
CA ARG A 6 -5.78 -18.46 -11.21
C ARG A 6 -4.95 -19.54 -10.55
N PHE A 7 -3.98 -19.13 -9.75
CA PHE A 7 -3.20 -20.04 -8.94
C PHE A 7 -3.90 -20.26 -7.60
N GLU A 8 -4.20 -21.53 -7.26
CA GLU A 8 -4.67 -21.95 -5.92
C GLU A 8 -3.57 -21.74 -4.87
N ASP A 9 -3.92 -21.73 -3.57
CA ASP A 9 -3.16 -21.23 -2.40
C ASP A 9 -1.63 -21.55 -2.31
N SER A 10 -1.11 -22.55 -3.02
CA SER A 10 0.35 -22.81 -3.13
C SER A 10 1.08 -21.94 -4.17
N GLY A 11 0.36 -21.27 -5.07
CA GLY A 11 0.94 -20.44 -6.12
C GLY A 11 1.10 -18.96 -5.76
N PHE A 12 0.60 -18.52 -4.61
CA PHE A 12 0.86 -17.18 -4.08
C PHE A 12 2.36 -17.00 -3.78
N ASP A 13 3.03 -18.04 -3.30
CA ASP A 13 4.48 -18.04 -3.07
C ASP A 13 5.29 -17.98 -4.38
N LEU A 14 4.84 -18.65 -5.44
CA LEU A 14 5.46 -18.58 -6.76
C LEU A 14 5.31 -17.19 -7.40
N ALA A 15 4.12 -16.59 -7.26
CA ALA A 15 3.88 -15.22 -7.72
C ALA A 15 4.79 -14.21 -6.99
N ARG A 16 5.05 -14.39 -5.70
CA ARG A 16 5.99 -13.53 -4.95
C ARG A 16 7.45 -13.77 -5.31
N GLN A 17 7.80 -14.97 -5.76
CA GLN A 17 9.18 -15.35 -6.10
C GLN A 17 9.58 -15.00 -7.54
N HIS A 18 8.66 -14.61 -8.42
CA HIS A 18 9.01 -14.38 -9.83
C HIS A 18 10.08 -13.30 -10.08
N PRO A 19 10.23 -12.23 -9.26
CA PRO A 19 11.35 -11.30 -9.43
C PRO A 19 12.71 -12.01 -9.24
N ILE A 20 12.81 -12.86 -8.21
CA ILE A 20 14.02 -13.65 -7.94
C ILE A 20 14.28 -14.61 -9.09
N LEU A 21 13.26 -15.38 -9.51
CA LEU A 21 13.42 -16.36 -10.58
C LEU A 21 13.81 -15.68 -11.90
N ALA A 22 13.15 -14.58 -12.27
CA ALA A 22 13.46 -13.80 -13.45
C ALA A 22 14.91 -13.29 -13.41
N ARG A 23 15.37 -12.78 -12.26
CA ARG A 23 16.76 -12.36 -12.07
C ARG A 23 17.73 -13.53 -12.29
N ILE A 24 17.48 -14.70 -11.71
CA ILE A 24 18.32 -15.90 -11.88
C ILE A 24 18.44 -16.29 -13.36
N PHE A 25 17.32 -16.31 -14.10
CA PHE A 25 17.33 -16.61 -15.53
C PHE A 25 18.11 -15.58 -16.34
N LEU A 26 17.95 -14.29 -16.03
CA LEU A 26 18.68 -13.21 -16.70
C LEU A 26 20.18 -13.26 -16.42
N GLU A 27 20.59 -13.59 -15.18
CA GLU A 27 21.99 -13.74 -14.79
C GLU A 27 22.69 -14.93 -15.50
N ALA A 28 21.94 -15.92 -15.97
CA ALA A 28 22.48 -17.04 -16.74
C ALA A 28 22.87 -16.67 -18.19
N VAL A 29 22.42 -15.51 -18.69
CA VAL A 29 22.75 -15.04 -20.04
C VAL A 29 24.07 -14.23 -19.98
N PRO A 30 25.19 -14.70 -20.58
CA PRO A 30 26.50 -14.09 -20.37
C PRO A 30 26.63 -12.62 -20.78
N SER A 31 25.83 -12.19 -21.77
CA SER A 31 25.81 -10.81 -22.27
C SER A 31 24.84 -9.89 -21.53
N MET A 32 24.11 -10.39 -20.53
CA MET A 32 23.08 -9.61 -19.85
C MET A 32 23.71 -8.61 -18.86
N PRO A 33 23.34 -7.32 -18.91
CA PRO A 33 23.86 -6.35 -17.95
C PRO A 33 23.41 -6.67 -16.52
N LYS A 34 24.36 -6.83 -15.59
CA LYS A 34 24.07 -7.14 -14.18
C LYS A 34 23.10 -6.15 -13.52
N LEU A 35 23.20 -4.86 -13.88
CA LEU A 35 22.30 -3.83 -13.37
C LEU A 35 20.85 -4.07 -13.78
N LEU A 36 20.61 -4.56 -15.00
CA LEU A 36 19.27 -4.91 -15.47
C LEU A 36 18.74 -6.14 -14.75
N CYS A 37 19.56 -7.19 -14.58
CA CYS A 37 19.16 -8.37 -13.82
C CYS A 37 18.76 -8.00 -12.39
N ARG A 38 19.53 -7.12 -11.75
CA ARG A 38 19.24 -6.60 -10.42
C ARG A 38 17.93 -5.81 -10.39
N ALA A 39 17.71 -4.88 -11.33
CA ALA A 39 16.49 -4.11 -11.39
C ALA A 39 15.23 -4.99 -11.55
N VAL A 40 15.32 -6.04 -12.39
CA VAL A 40 14.25 -7.04 -12.52
C VAL A 40 14.08 -7.84 -11.23
N GLY A 41 15.13 -8.15 -10.49
CA GLY A 41 15.00 -8.78 -9.18
C GLY A 41 14.33 -7.89 -8.11
N GLU A 42 14.35 -6.57 -8.31
CA GLU A 42 13.92 -5.55 -7.35
C GLU A 42 12.56 -4.91 -7.69
N HIS A 43 11.89 -5.32 -8.77
CA HIS A 43 10.74 -4.54 -9.29
C HIS A 43 9.44 -4.64 -8.49
N HIS A 44 9.32 -5.59 -7.54
CA HIS A 44 8.24 -5.58 -6.53
C HIS A 44 8.74 -5.11 -5.17
N GLU A 45 9.97 -4.62 -5.09
CA GLU A 45 10.49 -3.98 -3.90
C GLU A 45 10.02 -2.54 -3.80
N HIS A 46 9.73 -2.08 -2.59
CA HIS A 46 9.27 -0.72 -2.36
C HIS A 46 10.35 0.04 -1.61
N PRO A 47 10.69 1.30 -1.95
CA PRO A 47 11.80 2.01 -1.31
C PRO A 47 11.64 2.27 0.20
N ASN A 48 10.48 1.96 0.76
CA ASN A 48 10.20 2.01 2.18
C ASN A 48 10.23 0.60 2.85
N GLY A 49 10.72 -0.43 2.16
CA GLY A 49 10.92 -1.78 2.71
C GLY A 49 9.69 -2.71 2.75
N ILE A 50 8.52 -2.33 2.21
CA ILE A 50 7.35 -3.25 2.19
C ILE A 50 7.28 -4.18 1.01
N GLY A 51 8.12 -3.93 0.02
CA GLY A 51 8.07 -4.73 -1.18
C GLY A 51 8.52 -6.14 -0.90
N GLU A 52 8.19 -6.99 -1.84
CA GLU A 52 8.52 -8.40 -1.78
C GLU A 52 9.42 -8.73 -2.96
N PRO A 53 10.27 -9.76 -2.85
CA PRO A 53 10.34 -10.73 -1.75
C PRO A 53 11.33 -10.44 -0.62
N GLN A 54 12.21 -9.44 -0.74
CA GLN A 54 13.33 -9.21 0.18
C GLN A 54 13.12 -8.05 1.16
N GLY A 55 12.11 -7.19 0.95
CA GLY A 55 11.84 -6.05 1.83
C GLY A 55 12.92 -4.98 1.76
N LEU A 56 13.50 -4.75 0.58
CA LEU A 56 14.62 -3.84 0.40
C LEU A 56 14.20 -2.37 0.61
N THR A 57 15.00 -1.61 1.34
CA THR A 57 14.82 -0.17 1.51
C THR A 57 15.43 0.62 0.35
N PHE A 58 15.14 1.93 0.27
CA PHE A 58 15.72 2.83 -0.73
C PHE A 58 17.24 2.77 -0.80
N GLN A 59 17.93 2.63 0.35
CA GLN A 59 19.39 2.53 0.41
C GLN A 59 19.91 1.19 -0.12
N GLN A 60 19.08 0.15 -0.10
CA GLN A 60 19.41 -1.20 -0.57
C GLN A 60 19.01 -1.40 -2.03
N LEU A 61 18.05 -0.64 -2.56
CA LEU A 61 17.61 -0.73 -3.95
C LEU A 61 18.61 -0.08 -4.92
N SER A 62 18.73 -0.67 -6.10
CA SER A 62 19.35 0.03 -7.22
C SER A 62 18.43 1.16 -7.71
N GLN A 63 19.01 2.24 -8.24
CA GLN A 63 18.21 3.31 -8.83
C GLN A 63 17.28 2.81 -9.95
N PRO A 64 17.72 1.93 -10.87
CA PRO A 64 16.81 1.36 -11.87
C PRO A 64 15.74 0.45 -11.27
N GLY A 65 16.05 -0.33 -10.22
CA GLY A 65 15.05 -1.15 -9.50
C GLY A 65 13.97 -0.28 -8.87
N CYS A 66 14.36 0.79 -8.16
CA CYS A 66 13.43 1.76 -7.58
C CYS A 66 12.55 2.43 -8.65
N ALA A 67 13.13 2.81 -9.79
CA ALA A 67 12.36 3.38 -10.91
C ALA A 67 11.39 2.37 -11.52
N LEU A 68 11.81 1.13 -11.71
CA LEU A 68 10.99 0.06 -12.26
C LEU A 68 9.84 -0.32 -11.33
N ALA A 69 10.09 -0.43 -10.02
CA ALA A 69 9.06 -0.67 -9.02
C ALA A 69 8.03 0.46 -8.96
N THR A 70 8.49 1.71 -9.00
CA THR A 70 7.61 2.88 -9.07
C THR A 70 6.75 2.87 -10.34
N ALA A 71 7.33 2.50 -11.49
CA ALA A 71 6.60 2.40 -12.75
C ALA A 71 5.57 1.26 -12.72
N ASN A 72 5.91 0.12 -12.12
CA ASN A 72 5.01 -1.02 -11.93
C ASN A 72 3.81 -0.65 -11.05
N ASP A 73 4.05 0.09 -9.97
CA ASP A 73 3.00 0.61 -9.11
C ASP A 73 2.01 1.49 -9.86
N ILE A 74 2.54 2.48 -10.61
CA ILE A 74 1.68 3.37 -11.39
C ILE A 74 0.92 2.57 -12.46
N TYR A 75 1.58 1.63 -13.14
CA TYR A 75 0.93 0.78 -14.14
C TYR A 75 -0.23 -0.01 -13.54
N ARG A 76 -0.01 -0.69 -12.41
CA ARG A 76 -1.05 -1.44 -11.69
C ARG A 76 -2.24 -0.55 -11.34
N PHE A 77 -1.97 0.62 -10.75
CA PHE A 77 -3.02 1.53 -10.33
C PHE A 77 -3.89 2.06 -11.49
N LEU A 78 -3.28 2.33 -12.64
CA LEU A 78 -3.98 2.88 -13.81
C LEU A 78 -4.68 1.79 -14.64
N PHE A 79 -3.99 0.70 -14.91
CA PHE A 79 -4.38 -0.24 -15.97
C PHE A 79 -4.93 -1.56 -15.43
N GLU A 80 -4.41 -2.07 -14.32
CA GLU A 80 -4.87 -3.35 -13.77
C GLU A 80 -6.08 -3.17 -12.86
N GLU A 81 -6.03 -2.15 -12.01
CA GLU A 81 -7.07 -1.92 -11.02
C GLU A 81 -8.09 -0.87 -11.46
N ALA A 82 -7.72 -0.05 -12.46
CA ALA A 82 -8.50 1.08 -12.93
C ALA A 82 -9.04 1.96 -11.77
N LEU A 83 -8.27 2.06 -10.68
CA LEU A 83 -8.67 2.81 -9.48
C LEU A 83 -8.65 4.31 -9.74
N TYR A 84 -7.82 4.73 -10.67
CA TYR A 84 -7.60 6.11 -11.01
C TYR A 84 -7.76 6.27 -12.49
N SER A 85 -8.46 7.33 -12.82
CA SER A 85 -8.65 7.76 -14.18
C SER A 85 -7.67 8.85 -14.59
N ARG A 86 -6.96 9.41 -13.61
CA ARG A 86 -5.99 10.49 -13.80
C ARG A 86 -4.68 10.17 -13.10
N LEU A 87 -3.58 10.45 -13.79
CA LEU A 87 -2.24 10.41 -13.19
C LEU A 87 -2.08 11.36 -12.00
N SER A 88 -2.83 12.46 -11.96
CA SER A 88 -2.75 13.41 -10.83
C SER A 88 -3.27 12.81 -9.53
N ALA A 89 -4.28 11.95 -9.59
CA ALA A 89 -4.88 11.35 -8.39
C ALA A 89 -3.93 10.37 -7.69
N LEU A 90 -2.96 9.82 -8.45
CA LEU A 90 -1.90 8.98 -7.90
C LEU A 90 -0.89 9.74 -7.05
N ARG A 91 -0.81 11.08 -7.15
CA ARG A 91 0.24 11.85 -6.44
C ARG A 91 0.18 11.63 -4.94
N SER A 92 -1.02 11.61 -4.38
CA SER A 92 -1.26 11.44 -2.94
C SER A 92 -0.92 10.02 -2.49
N VAL A 93 -1.27 9.01 -3.28
CA VAL A 93 -0.96 7.60 -2.99
C VAL A 93 0.53 7.31 -3.13
N MET A 94 1.16 7.84 -4.19
CA MET A 94 2.61 7.73 -4.38
C MET A 94 3.39 8.48 -3.30
N ALA A 95 2.86 9.59 -2.77
CA ALA A 95 3.48 10.30 -1.65
C ALA A 95 3.49 9.47 -0.35
N LEU A 96 2.51 8.58 -0.16
CA LEU A 96 2.50 7.64 0.95
C LEU A 96 3.44 6.44 0.74
N ARG A 97 3.60 5.99 -0.51
CA ARG A 97 4.45 4.84 -0.85
C ARG A 97 5.93 5.18 -1.00
N ALA A 98 6.26 6.37 -1.46
CA ALA A 98 7.63 6.75 -1.74
C ALA A 98 8.21 7.55 -0.57
N PRO A 99 9.40 7.16 -0.04
CA PRO A 99 10.12 8.01 0.89
C PRO A 99 10.50 9.33 0.19
N ALA A 100 10.79 10.37 0.97
CA ALA A 100 10.96 11.74 0.46
C ALA A 100 12.05 11.84 -0.62
N GLU A 101 13.06 10.98 -0.56
CA GLU A 101 14.18 10.87 -1.50
C GLU A 101 13.75 10.41 -2.90
N VAL A 102 12.70 9.60 -2.98
CA VAL A 102 12.14 9.08 -4.25
C VAL A 102 11.13 10.05 -4.85
N ARG A 103 10.67 11.04 -4.08
CA ARG A 103 9.68 12.02 -4.52
C ARG A 103 10.00 12.73 -5.83
N PRO A 104 11.23 13.25 -6.03
CA PRO A 104 11.57 13.90 -7.29
C PRO A 104 11.47 12.96 -8.51
N TRP A 105 11.65 11.65 -8.31
CA TRP A 105 11.63 10.66 -9.39
C TRP A 105 10.22 10.37 -9.86
N TYR A 106 9.32 9.97 -8.96
CA TYR A 106 7.95 9.68 -9.36
C TYR A 106 7.24 10.95 -9.84
N GLN A 107 7.55 12.13 -9.28
CA GLN A 107 7.00 13.39 -9.79
C GLN A 107 7.45 13.66 -11.23
N ARG A 108 8.69 13.35 -11.60
CA ARG A 108 9.15 13.46 -12.99
C ARG A 108 8.47 12.43 -13.88
N LEU A 109 8.31 11.18 -13.43
CA LEU A 109 7.58 10.14 -14.18
C LEU A 109 6.12 10.56 -14.42
N LEU A 110 5.42 10.96 -13.37
CA LEU A 110 4.04 11.45 -13.47
C LEU A 110 3.93 12.71 -14.34
N ARG A 111 4.93 13.58 -14.39
CA ARG A 111 4.95 14.72 -15.34
C ARG A 111 5.20 14.27 -16.78
N SER A 112 6.14 13.33 -17.00
CA SER A 112 6.39 12.79 -18.34
C SER A 112 5.20 12.04 -18.92
N TRP A 113 4.39 11.43 -18.05
CA TRP A 113 3.14 10.79 -18.43
C TRP A 113 1.95 11.76 -18.41
N GLY A 114 1.99 12.79 -17.56
CA GLY A 114 0.92 13.79 -17.42
C GLY A 114 0.71 14.68 -18.64
N ASN A 115 1.69 14.78 -19.54
CA ASN A 115 1.49 15.38 -20.87
C ASN A 115 0.53 14.55 -21.77
N VAL A 116 0.08 13.38 -21.30
CA VAL A 116 -0.95 12.54 -21.95
C VAL A 116 -2.36 12.87 -21.42
N ASP A 117 -2.47 13.52 -20.26
CA ASP A 117 -3.73 13.75 -19.50
C ASP A 117 -4.07 15.26 -19.37
N ASP A 118 -3.77 16.08 -20.38
CA ASP A 118 -4.10 17.53 -20.36
C ASP A 118 -5.58 17.81 -20.74
N ASP A 119 -6.37 16.77 -21.03
CA ASP A 119 -7.82 16.90 -21.10
C ASP A 119 -8.32 16.77 -19.65
N ASP A 120 -8.62 17.92 -19.03
CA ASP A 120 -9.03 18.12 -17.62
C ASP A 120 -10.32 17.37 -17.21
N LYS A 121 -10.77 16.40 -18.01
CA LYS A 121 -11.99 15.63 -17.83
C LYS A 121 -11.78 14.50 -16.80
N PRO A 122 -12.74 14.28 -15.89
CA PRO A 122 -12.71 13.13 -15.00
C PRO A 122 -12.84 11.86 -15.83
N GLY A 123 -11.90 10.93 -15.74
CA GLY A 123 -12.01 9.67 -16.51
C GLY A 123 -12.80 8.59 -15.76
N LEU A 124 -12.91 8.69 -14.43
CA LEU A 124 -14.01 8.14 -13.66
C LEU A 124 -15.10 9.18 -13.83
N VAL A 125 -16.12 8.87 -14.61
CA VAL A 125 -17.38 9.59 -14.49
C VAL A 125 -17.75 9.43 -13.02
N PHE A 126 -17.53 10.48 -12.23
CA PHE A 126 -18.08 10.59 -10.90
C PHE A 126 -19.57 10.62 -11.11
N ASP A 127 -20.13 9.42 -11.16
CA ASP A 127 -21.54 9.28 -10.98
C ASP A 127 -21.75 9.76 -9.55
N THR A 128 -22.24 11.00 -9.42
CA THR A 128 -22.77 11.55 -8.17
C THR A 128 -23.89 10.70 -7.59
N SER A 129 -24.17 9.51 -8.16
CA SER A 129 -24.92 8.46 -7.53
C SER A 129 -24.47 8.22 -6.09
N SER A 130 -25.49 8.04 -5.29
CA SER A 130 -25.37 7.76 -3.87
C SER A 130 -24.46 6.55 -3.59
N ASP A 131 -24.27 5.63 -4.53
CA ASP A 131 -23.49 4.40 -4.35
C ASP A 131 -21.99 4.65 -4.15
N PHE A 132 -21.38 5.59 -4.89
CA PHE A 132 -19.96 5.92 -4.68
C PHE A 132 -19.71 6.44 -3.27
N PHE A 133 -20.49 7.44 -2.83
CA PHE A 133 -20.37 8.01 -1.49
C PHE A 133 -20.65 6.99 -0.39
N LEU A 134 -21.63 6.09 -0.60
CA LEU A 134 -21.89 5.00 0.34
C LEU A 134 -20.68 4.08 0.49
N ARG A 135 -20.06 3.65 -0.63
CA ARG A 135 -18.84 2.82 -0.58
C ARG A 135 -17.67 3.54 0.07
N LEU A 136 -17.46 4.81 -0.27
CA LEU A 136 -16.39 5.64 0.29
C LEU A 136 -16.53 5.80 1.81
N LEU A 137 -17.72 6.18 2.28
CA LEU A 137 -18.00 6.35 3.71
C LEU A 137 -17.91 5.01 4.45
N ALA A 138 -18.44 3.93 3.86
CA ALA A 138 -18.33 2.59 4.45
C ALA A 138 -16.87 2.13 4.59
N LEU A 139 -16.04 2.36 3.56
CA LEU A 139 -14.61 2.04 3.60
C LEU A 139 -13.89 2.87 4.67
N ARG A 140 -14.17 4.18 4.73
CA ARG A 140 -13.63 5.05 5.77
C ARG A 140 -14.01 4.54 7.16
N ASP A 141 -15.29 4.25 7.39
CA ASP A 141 -15.79 3.83 8.70
C ASP A 141 -15.21 2.47 9.13
N LYS A 142 -15.03 1.54 8.18
CA LYS A 142 -14.26 0.29 8.40
C LYS A 142 -12.86 0.60 8.91
N LEU A 143 -12.12 1.48 8.21
CA LEU A 143 -10.74 1.82 8.59
C LEU A 143 -10.66 2.61 9.90
N CYS A 144 -11.63 3.49 10.20
CA CYS A 144 -11.75 4.16 11.49
C CYS A 144 -12.02 3.18 12.64
N HIS A 145 -12.87 2.18 12.42
CA HIS A 145 -13.12 1.12 13.39
C HIS A 145 -11.88 0.26 13.62
N TRP A 146 -11.21 -0.15 12.54
CA TRP A 146 -9.96 -0.90 12.62
C TRP A 146 -8.87 -0.10 13.36
N LYS A 147 -8.67 1.18 13.02
CA LYS A 147 -7.70 2.04 13.72
C LYS A 147 -7.94 2.07 15.23
N ARG A 148 -9.20 2.25 15.64
CA ARG A 148 -9.58 2.31 17.06
C ARG A 148 -9.32 0.99 17.77
N SER A 149 -9.71 -0.13 17.16
CA SER A 149 -9.47 -1.45 17.75
C SER A 149 -7.98 -1.75 17.87
N ARG A 150 -7.15 -1.40 16.87
CA ARG A 150 -5.71 -1.69 16.84
C ARG A 150 -4.83 -0.61 17.48
N GLN A 151 -5.41 0.37 18.18
CA GLN A 151 -4.67 1.46 18.82
C GLN A 151 -3.63 0.94 19.83
N ARG A 152 -3.98 -0.06 20.64
CA ARG A 152 -3.03 -0.63 21.61
C ARG A 152 -1.84 -1.31 20.94
N LEU A 153 -2.07 -1.98 19.80
CA LEU A 153 -1.02 -2.60 19.02
C LEU A 153 -0.03 -1.55 18.50
N TYR A 154 -0.52 -0.42 17.99
CA TYR A 154 0.36 0.70 17.59
C TYR A 154 1.18 1.26 18.76
N GLU A 155 0.56 1.45 19.94
CA GLU A 155 1.27 1.93 21.13
C GLU A 155 2.41 0.99 21.55
N LEU A 156 2.16 -0.32 21.54
CA LEU A 156 3.20 -1.32 21.79
C LEU A 156 4.34 -1.24 20.77
N PHE A 157 4.01 -0.97 19.49
CA PHE A 157 5.03 -0.78 18.45
C PHE A 157 5.90 0.45 18.69
N VAL A 158 5.30 1.55 19.16
CA VAL A 158 6.03 2.77 19.52
C VAL A 158 6.88 2.58 20.78
N GLU A 159 6.34 1.91 21.80
CA GLU A 159 6.99 1.68 23.10
C GLU A 159 8.25 0.81 22.99
N GLU A 160 8.18 -0.30 22.24
CA GLU A 160 9.25 -1.31 22.18
C GLU A 160 10.30 -1.01 21.09
N GLY A 161 9.99 -0.13 20.13
CA GLY A 161 10.93 0.30 19.09
C GLY A 161 11.41 -0.84 18.16
N PRO A 162 12.58 -0.75 17.51
CA PRO A 162 13.05 -1.76 16.54
C PRO A 162 13.50 -3.09 17.16
N GLY A 163 13.09 -3.39 18.40
CA GLY A 163 13.53 -4.57 19.16
C GLY A 163 13.00 -5.93 18.67
N TYR A 164 12.13 -5.96 17.66
CA TYR A 164 11.52 -7.20 17.17
C TYR A 164 12.52 -8.07 16.43
N ARG A 165 12.62 -9.35 16.84
CA ARG A 165 13.50 -10.32 16.19
C ARG A 165 12.86 -11.03 14.99
N SER A 166 11.54 -11.16 14.99
CA SER A 166 10.81 -11.80 13.88
C SER A 166 10.65 -10.83 12.71
N ALA A 167 11.00 -11.28 11.50
CA ALA A 167 10.74 -10.54 10.26
C ALA A 167 9.24 -10.22 10.09
N LEU A 168 8.36 -11.12 10.55
CA LEU A 168 6.92 -10.92 10.50
C LEU A 168 6.47 -9.78 11.42
N TRP A 169 7.01 -9.69 12.64
CA TRP A 169 6.71 -8.57 13.55
C TRP A 169 7.22 -7.24 13.00
N GLN A 170 8.42 -7.23 12.43
CA GLN A 170 8.94 -6.03 11.77
C GLN A 170 8.02 -5.57 10.63
N ARG A 171 7.50 -6.51 9.84
CA ARG A 171 6.53 -6.23 8.77
C ARG A 171 5.22 -5.66 9.31
N ILE A 172 4.62 -6.29 10.32
CA ILE A 172 3.38 -5.81 10.96
C ILE A 172 3.60 -4.40 11.54
N ALA A 173 4.63 -4.23 12.36
CA ALA A 173 4.98 -2.95 12.98
C ALA A 173 5.06 -1.84 11.94
N HIS A 174 5.74 -2.12 10.83
CA HIS A 174 5.93 -1.17 9.75
C HIS A 174 4.63 -0.78 9.05
N TYR A 175 3.77 -1.74 8.70
CA TYR A 175 2.47 -1.43 8.08
C TYR A 175 1.55 -0.67 9.04
N VAL A 176 1.57 -1.01 10.34
CA VAL A 176 0.83 -0.27 11.38
C VAL A 176 1.36 1.17 11.47
N HIS A 177 2.68 1.38 11.57
CA HIS A 177 3.27 2.72 11.58
C HIS A 177 2.88 3.54 10.34
N LYS A 178 2.90 2.94 9.15
CA LYS A 178 2.48 3.60 7.91
C LYS A 178 1.03 4.01 7.90
N PHE A 179 0.15 3.12 8.34
CA PHE A 179 -1.26 3.41 8.44
C PHE A 179 -1.50 4.64 9.33
N TRP A 180 -0.86 4.68 10.51
CA TRP A 180 -0.97 5.82 11.43
C TRP A 180 -0.34 7.09 10.86
N PHE A 181 0.83 6.98 10.22
CA PHE A 181 1.50 8.12 9.60
C PHE A 181 0.68 8.71 8.43
N ALA A 182 0.09 7.86 7.60
CA ALA A 182 -0.77 8.28 6.49
C ALA A 182 -1.98 9.05 7.00
N ASP A 183 -2.67 8.53 8.01
CA ASP A 183 -3.82 9.23 8.60
C ASP A 183 -3.39 10.54 9.28
N ALA A 184 -2.29 10.55 10.04
CA ALA A 184 -1.79 11.75 10.70
C ALA A 184 -1.41 12.85 9.69
N THR A 185 -0.89 12.47 8.52
CA THR A 185 -0.45 13.40 7.48
C THR A 185 -1.60 13.91 6.62
N THR A 186 -2.56 13.04 6.30
CA THR A 186 -3.65 13.35 5.35
C THR A 186 -4.94 13.78 6.04
N GLY A 187 -5.14 13.40 7.30
CA GLY A 187 -6.40 13.59 8.02
C GLY A 187 -7.56 12.79 7.41
N VAL A 188 -7.28 11.75 6.62
CA VAL A 188 -8.28 11.04 5.82
C VAL A 188 -9.35 10.34 6.66
N LEU A 189 -8.99 9.85 7.86
CA LEU A 189 -9.92 9.23 8.80
C LEU A 189 -10.45 10.24 9.84
N SER A 190 -10.14 11.53 9.68
CA SER A 190 -10.57 12.57 10.62
C SER A 190 -12.07 12.88 10.51
N GLU A 191 -12.63 13.42 11.58
CA GLU A 191 -14.02 13.87 11.62
C GLU A 191 -14.31 15.07 10.69
N PRO A 192 -13.43 16.09 10.58
CA PRO A 192 -13.59 17.13 9.56
C PRO A 192 -13.71 16.58 8.12
N MET A 193 -12.90 15.57 7.78
CA MET A 193 -12.96 14.93 6.45
C MET A 193 -14.32 14.24 6.22
N HIS A 194 -14.86 13.54 7.22
CA HIS A 194 -16.18 12.92 7.13
C HIS A 194 -17.29 13.94 6.78
N ARG A 195 -17.32 15.05 7.52
CA ARG A 195 -18.31 16.11 7.29
C ARG A 195 -18.15 16.76 5.92
N TRP A 196 -16.90 16.90 5.46
CA TRP A 196 -16.64 17.42 4.12
C TRP A 196 -17.16 16.48 3.03
N ILE A 197 -16.92 15.16 3.13
CA ILE A 197 -17.48 14.15 2.21
C ILE A 197 -19.01 14.24 2.15
N GLN A 198 -19.67 14.30 3.32
CA GLN A 198 -21.12 14.44 3.41
C GLN A 198 -21.62 15.74 2.78
N TYR A 199 -20.91 16.85 2.99
CA TYR A 199 -21.23 18.13 2.40
C TYR A 199 -21.14 18.09 0.86
N VAL A 200 -20.07 17.50 0.32
CA VAL A 200 -19.90 17.28 -1.13
C VAL A 200 -21.05 16.45 -1.69
N GLN A 201 -21.43 15.36 -1.01
CA GLN A 201 -22.55 14.50 -1.41
C GLN A 201 -23.88 15.27 -1.43
N GLN A 202 -24.19 15.99 -0.35
CA GLN A 202 -25.46 16.71 -0.18
C GLN A 202 -25.63 17.84 -1.20
N ASN A 203 -24.53 18.53 -1.53
CA ASN A 203 -24.56 19.70 -2.41
C ASN A 203 -24.16 19.37 -3.87
N LYS A 204 -23.77 18.13 -4.16
CA LYS A 204 -23.38 17.65 -5.50
C LYS A 204 -22.29 18.53 -6.15
N LEU A 205 -21.22 18.80 -5.41
CA LEU A 205 -20.14 19.69 -5.83
C LEU A 205 -19.24 18.99 -6.87
N SER A 206 -19.42 19.32 -8.15
CA SER A 206 -18.63 18.76 -9.25
C SER A 206 -17.14 19.16 -9.19
N GLU A 207 -16.84 20.32 -8.61
CA GLU A 207 -15.46 20.79 -8.45
C GLU A 207 -14.64 19.93 -7.47
N ALA A 208 -15.30 19.17 -6.59
CA ALA A 208 -14.63 18.31 -5.61
C ALA A 208 -14.29 16.91 -6.16
N GLU A 209 -14.68 16.60 -7.41
CA GLU A 209 -14.48 15.27 -8.00
C GLU A 209 -13.03 14.80 -7.93
N LYS A 210 -12.07 15.71 -8.17
CA LYS A 210 -10.65 15.38 -8.12
C LYS A 210 -10.19 14.99 -6.71
N GLU A 211 -10.56 15.77 -5.72
CA GLU A 211 -10.26 15.52 -4.31
C GLU A 211 -10.92 14.22 -3.84
N MET A 212 -12.12 13.91 -4.34
CA MET A 212 -12.82 12.66 -4.07
C MET A 212 -12.11 11.43 -4.67
N GLU A 213 -11.51 11.57 -5.86
CA GLU A 213 -10.69 10.52 -6.50
C GLU A 213 -9.42 10.23 -5.69
N GLU A 214 -8.72 11.29 -5.29
CA GLU A 214 -7.54 11.21 -4.44
C GLU A 214 -7.87 10.55 -3.10
N LEU A 215 -8.98 10.96 -2.49
CA LEU A 215 -9.48 10.42 -1.24
C LEU A 215 -9.82 8.92 -1.34
N TRP A 216 -10.53 8.52 -2.39
CA TRP A 216 -10.84 7.11 -2.65
C TRP A 216 -9.56 6.29 -2.77
N GLY A 217 -8.59 6.78 -3.53
CA GLY A 217 -7.31 6.13 -3.70
C GLY A 217 -6.53 5.92 -2.41
N LEU A 218 -6.48 6.96 -1.57
CA LEU A 218 -5.85 6.90 -0.24
C LEU A 218 -6.51 5.84 0.64
N LEU A 219 -7.85 5.82 0.68
CA LEU A 219 -8.60 4.85 1.49
C LEU A 219 -8.43 3.42 0.99
N VAL A 220 -8.43 3.20 -0.34
CA VAL A 220 -8.17 1.87 -0.93
C VAL A 220 -6.78 1.39 -0.59
N GLU A 221 -5.76 2.26 -0.69
CA GLU A 221 -4.39 1.87 -0.34
C GLU A 221 -4.23 1.58 1.16
N MET A 222 -4.84 2.38 2.03
CA MET A 222 -4.86 2.10 3.47
C MET A 222 -5.59 0.78 3.78
N ASN A 223 -6.66 0.47 3.05
CA ASN A 223 -7.36 -0.81 3.20
C ASN A 223 -6.48 -2.00 2.82
N ARG A 224 -5.58 -1.85 1.84
CA ARG A 224 -4.63 -2.92 1.52
C ARG A 224 -3.65 -3.18 2.64
N TRP A 225 -3.12 -2.13 3.26
CA TRP A 225 -2.23 -2.31 4.41
C TRP A 225 -2.95 -2.97 5.57
N HIS A 226 -4.21 -2.57 5.82
CA HIS A 226 -5.11 -3.26 6.74
C HIS A 226 -5.20 -4.77 6.43
N ASP A 227 -5.48 -5.13 5.18
CA ASP A 227 -5.65 -6.54 4.78
C ASP A 227 -4.35 -7.35 4.95
N VAL A 228 -3.19 -6.74 4.66
CA VAL A 228 -1.88 -7.37 4.90
C VAL A 228 -1.61 -7.56 6.39
N ILE A 229 -1.88 -6.54 7.22
CA ILE A 229 -1.69 -6.62 8.67
C ILE A 229 -2.57 -7.72 9.26
N ASP A 230 -3.85 -7.76 8.91
CA ASP A 230 -4.78 -8.77 9.45
C ASP A 230 -4.39 -10.19 8.99
N SER A 231 -3.94 -10.36 7.74
CA SER A 231 -3.43 -11.64 7.25
C SER A 231 -2.18 -12.09 8.00
N ASP A 232 -1.26 -11.16 8.29
CA ASP A 232 -0.03 -11.45 9.03
C ASP A 232 -0.33 -11.81 10.48
N ILE A 233 -1.19 -11.03 11.14
CA ILE A 233 -1.67 -11.30 12.50
C ILE A 233 -2.33 -12.68 12.58
N ALA A 234 -3.20 -13.02 11.62
CA ALA A 234 -3.86 -14.33 11.59
C ALA A 234 -2.83 -15.46 11.47
N SER A 235 -1.80 -15.29 10.64
CA SER A 235 -0.70 -16.26 10.51
C SER A 235 0.08 -16.44 11.82
N MET A 236 0.24 -15.37 12.61
CA MET A 236 0.92 -15.41 13.91
C MET A 236 0.12 -16.10 15.00
N CYS A 237 -1.21 -15.97 15.00
CA CYS A 237 -2.08 -16.68 15.95
C CYS A 237 -1.95 -18.20 15.84
N HIS A 238 -1.43 -18.71 14.72
CA HIS A 238 -1.16 -20.13 14.49
C HIS A 238 0.28 -20.55 14.78
N ASP A 239 1.18 -19.62 15.16
CA ASP A 239 2.58 -19.91 15.48
C ASP A 239 2.74 -20.29 16.99
N PRO A 240 3.12 -21.53 17.30
CA PRO A 240 2.99 -22.09 18.64
C PRO A 240 3.91 -21.50 19.73
N GLU A 241 5.04 -20.85 19.40
CA GLU A 241 6.00 -20.44 20.45
C GLU A 241 6.40 -18.95 20.37
N PRO A 242 6.11 -18.13 21.39
CA PRO A 242 6.68 -16.78 21.49
C PRO A 242 8.19 -16.89 21.73
N HIS A 243 8.99 -16.14 20.96
CA HIS A 243 10.45 -16.18 21.03
C HIS A 243 11.03 -15.14 22.02
N SER A 244 10.19 -14.32 22.64
CA SER A 244 10.57 -13.25 23.57
C SER A 244 9.40 -12.74 24.43
N GLU A 245 9.71 -11.99 25.48
CA GLU A 245 8.71 -11.29 26.31
C GLU A 245 7.86 -10.30 25.50
N ILE A 246 8.45 -9.67 24.49
CA ILE A 246 7.76 -8.77 23.55
C ILE A 246 6.74 -9.57 22.73
N ASP A 247 7.10 -10.76 22.27
CA ASP A 247 6.18 -11.63 21.52
C ASP A 247 4.98 -12.04 22.39
N GLU A 248 5.19 -12.26 23.69
CA GLU A 248 4.12 -12.59 24.64
C GLU A 248 3.16 -11.41 24.85
N LYS A 249 3.67 -10.19 25.07
CA LYS A 249 2.84 -8.97 25.17
C LYS A 249 2.02 -8.74 23.90
N LEU A 250 2.64 -8.95 22.74
CA LEU A 250 1.97 -8.80 21.46
C LEU A 250 0.91 -9.89 21.26
N LYS A 251 1.19 -11.16 21.58
CA LYS A 251 0.18 -12.24 21.56
C LYS A 251 -1.01 -11.93 22.47
N GLN A 252 -0.76 -11.43 23.68
CA GLN A 252 -1.82 -11.00 24.59
C GLN A 252 -2.65 -9.85 24.01
N CYS A 253 -2.00 -8.87 23.39
CA CYS A 253 -2.69 -7.80 22.67
C CYS A 253 -3.54 -8.35 21.51
N LEU A 254 -3.02 -9.31 20.73
CA LEU A 254 -3.76 -9.95 19.64
C LEU A 254 -4.97 -10.73 20.13
N HIS A 255 -4.85 -11.48 21.23
CA HIS A 255 -5.99 -12.18 21.83
C HIS A 255 -7.12 -11.23 22.23
N GLN A 256 -6.78 -10.08 22.84
CA GLN A 256 -7.75 -9.04 23.16
C GLN A 256 -8.40 -8.42 21.92
N LEU A 257 -7.67 -8.33 20.80
CA LEU A 257 -8.21 -7.81 19.55
C LEU A 257 -9.23 -8.76 18.90
N VAL A 258 -9.00 -10.08 19.00
CA VAL A 258 -9.92 -11.10 18.47
C VAL A 258 -11.22 -11.15 19.27
N GLU A 259 -11.19 -10.88 20.58
CA GLU A 259 -12.41 -10.84 21.41
C GLU A 259 -13.30 -9.62 21.11
N LEU A 260 -12.74 -8.58 20.47
CA LEU A 260 -13.44 -7.33 20.17
C LEU A 260 -13.94 -7.23 18.72
N SER A 261 -13.53 -8.14 17.83
CA SER A 261 -13.93 -8.21 16.42
C SER A 261 -15.14 -9.12 16.21
#